data_AF-A0A3D1PG89-F1
#
_entry.id   AF-A0A3D1PG89-F1
#
_cell.length_a   1.000
_cell.length_b   1.000
_cell.length_c   1.000
_cell.angle_alpha   90.00
_cell.angle_beta   90.00
_cell.angle_gamma   90.00
#
_symmetry.space_group_name_H-M   'P 1'
#
loop_
_entity.id
_entity.type
_entity.pdbx_description
1 polymer ?
#
loop_
_entity_poly.entity_id
_entity_poly.type
_entity_poly.pdbx_seq_one_letter_code
_entity_poly.pdbx_strand_id
1 'polypeptide(L)'
;MMLNPIDYIHNYPGRSKQILGINYKQFLQLVQQASLRQSQRRSLLEQTKSQVNAPGGGRKPILSTEGGVGLCLFYLRHLPIFEILGL
;
A
#
# COMPACT_ATOMS: atom_id res chain seq x y z
N MET A 1 19.93 -8.16 -9.34
CA MET A 1 18.47 -8.40 -9.25
C MET A 1 17.90 -7.26 -8.42
N MET A 2 17.06 -6.37 -8.97
CA MET A 2 16.52 -5.29 -8.15
C MET A 2 15.60 -5.89 -7.09
N LEU A 3 16.06 -5.83 -5.83
CA LEU A 3 15.22 -5.97 -4.65
C LEU A 3 14.05 -4.99 -4.80
N ASN A 4 12.85 -5.44 -4.42
CA ASN A 4 11.65 -4.61 -4.35
C ASN A 4 12.02 -3.21 -3.81
N PRO A 5 11.59 -2.10 -4.45
CA PRO A 5 11.90 -0.74 -3.97
C PRO A 5 11.64 -0.56 -2.47
N ILE A 6 10.69 -1.32 -1.95
CA ILE A 6 10.33 -1.40 -0.53
C ILE A 6 11.41 -2.09 0.30
N ASP A 7 11.86 -3.28 -0.11
CA ASP A 7 13.01 -3.95 0.52
C ASP A 7 14.25 -3.05 0.51
N TYR A 8 14.45 -2.29 -0.57
CA TYR A 8 15.56 -1.35 -0.66
C TYR A 8 15.46 -0.20 0.36
N ILE A 9 14.29 0.43 0.53
CA ILE A 9 14.14 1.52 1.51
C ILE A 9 14.17 1.02 2.96
N HIS A 10 13.84 -0.24 3.24
CA HIS A 10 14.05 -0.83 4.56
C HIS A 10 15.53 -0.94 4.91
N ASN A 11 16.35 -1.35 3.94
CA ASN A 11 17.80 -1.40 4.10
C ASN A 11 18.46 -0.02 4.10
N TYR A 12 17.86 0.96 3.41
CA TYR A 12 18.38 2.32 3.28
C TYR A 12 17.30 3.40 3.55
N PRO A 13 16.86 3.58 4.81
CA PRO A 13 15.77 4.51 5.15
C PRO A 13 15.99 5.95 4.70
N GLY A 14 17.25 6.42 4.68
CA GLY A 14 17.60 7.78 4.22
C GLY A 14 17.30 8.04 2.75
N ARG A 15 17.17 6.99 1.93
CA ARG A 15 16.82 7.10 0.50
C ARG A 15 15.31 7.16 0.24
N SER A 16 14.47 6.94 1.26
CA SER A 16 13.01 6.87 1.07
C SER A 16 12.44 8.12 0.40
N LYS A 17 12.93 9.31 0.79
CA LYS A 17 12.43 10.59 0.24
C LYS A 17 12.76 10.72 -1.24
N GLN A 18 13.92 10.21 -1.67
CA GLN A 18 14.33 10.20 -3.07
C GLN A 18 13.53 9.18 -3.90
N ILE A 19 13.18 8.04 -3.30
CA ILE A 19 12.53 6.93 -4.02
C ILE A 19 11.01 7.09 -4.04
N LEU A 20 10.39 7.53 -2.93
CA LEU A 20 8.94 7.51 -2.72
C LEU A 20 8.28 8.88 -2.56
N GLY A 21 9.03 10.00 -2.45
CA GLY A 21 8.39 11.31 -2.16
C GLY A 21 8.39 11.68 -0.69
N ILE A 22 8.43 10.68 0.19
CA ILE A 22 8.20 10.87 1.62
C ILE A 22 9.33 10.27 2.46
N ASN A 23 9.49 10.79 3.67
CA ASN A 23 10.47 10.22 4.59
C ASN A 23 9.99 8.85 5.12
N TYR A 24 10.93 8.04 5.61
CA TYR A 24 10.65 6.65 5.96
C TYR A 24 9.66 6.54 7.12
N LYS A 25 9.70 7.49 8.06
CA LYS A 25 8.73 7.56 9.17
C LYS A 25 7.31 7.81 8.66
N GLN A 26 7.14 8.75 7.72
CA GLN A 26 5.86 9.02 7.06
C GLN A 26 5.35 7.79 6.31
N PHE A 27 6.25 7.07 5.63
CA PHE A 27 5.92 5.81 4.96
C PHE A 27 5.37 4.77 5.95
N LEU A 28 6.07 4.50 7.05
CA LEU A 28 5.61 3.55 8.07
C LEU A 28 4.26 3.96 8.68
N GLN A 29 4.08 5.26 8.96
CA GLN A 29 2.81 5.78 9.45
C GLN A 29 1.68 5.55 8.44
N LEU A 30 1.94 5.79 7.15
CA LEU A 30 0.96 5.58 6.09
C LEU A 30 0.58 4.10 5.95
N VAL A 31 1.56 3.20 6.02
CA VAL A 31 1.33 1.74 6.01
C VAL A 31 0.45 1.33 7.18
N GLN A 32 0.74 1.82 8.40
CA GLN A 32 -0.08 1.54 9.58
C GLN A 32 -1.53 2.02 9.40
N GLN A 33 -1.73 3.24 8.90
CA GLN A 33 -3.06 3.78 8.64
C GLN A 33 -3.81 3.00 7.56
N ALA A 34 -3.10 2.59 6.49
CA ALA A 34 -3.68 1.77 5.43
C ALA A 34 -4.14 0.40 5.94
N SER A 35 -3.32 -0.27 6.76
CA SER A 35 -3.69 -1.54 7.40
C SER A 35 -4.90 -1.39 8.31
N LEU A 36 -4.96 -0.34 9.13
CA LEU A 36 -6.10 -0.06 9.99
C LEU A 36 -7.38 0.17 9.18
N ARG A 37 -7.33 1.05 8.18
CA ARG A 37 -8.46 1.32 7.28
C ARG A 37 -8.91 0.07 6.52
N GLN A 38 -7.97 -0.77 6.08
CA GLN A 38 -8.30 -2.01 5.39
C GLN A 38 -9.03 -2.98 6.33
N SER A 39 -8.60 -3.10 7.59
CA SER A 39 -9.29 -3.92 8.59
C SER A 39 -10.70 -3.41 8.89
N GLN A 40 -10.85 -2.10 9.10
CA GLN A 40 -12.16 -1.45 9.32
C GLN A 40 -13.10 -1.67 8.13
N ARG A 41 -12.59 -1.49 6.91
CA ARG A 41 -13.37 -1.71 5.69
C ARG A 41 -13.80 -3.16 5.53
N ARG A 42 -12.93 -4.12 5.85
CA ARG A 42 -13.28 -5.56 5.84
C ARG A 42 -14.38 -5.86 6.84
N SER A 43 -14.25 -5.39 8.08
CA SER A 43 -15.28 -5.55 9.12
C SER A 43 -16.63 -4.97 8.69
N LEU A 44 -16.64 -3.78 8.07
CA LEU A 44 -17.88 -3.15 7.61
C LEU A 44 -18.52 -3.94 6.46
N LEU A 45 -17.71 -4.43 5.51
CA LEU A 45 -18.19 -5.27 4.41
C LEU A 45 -18.71 -6.62 4.89
N GLU A 46 -18.15 -7.18 5.97
CA GLU A 46 -18.64 -8.41 6.60
C GLU A 46 -19.97 -8.16 7.33
N GLN A 47 -20.12 -7.03 8.03
CA GLN A 47 -21.37 -6.65 8.71
C GLN A 47 -22.52 -6.38 7.72
N THR A 48 -22.22 -5.86 6.53
CA THR A 48 -23.22 -5.53 5.50
C THR A 48 -23.48 -6.66 4.51
N LYS A 49 -22.72 -7.75 4.57
CA LYS A 49 -22.89 -8.90 3.66
C LYS A 49 -24.06 -9.77 4.10
N SER A 50 -25.10 -9.86 3.26
CA SER A 50 -26.05 -10.98 3.31
C SER A 50 -25.36 -12.21 2.69
N GLN A 51 -24.74 -13.08 3.49
CA GLN A 51 -23.90 -14.18 2.97
C GLN A 51 -24.73 -15.26 2.27
N VAL A 52 -24.42 -15.55 1.00
CA VAL A 52 -24.76 -16.83 0.34
C VAL A 52 -23.57 -17.83 0.39
N ASN A 53 -22.33 -17.32 0.50
CA ASN A 53 -21.10 -18.12 0.51
C ASN A 53 -20.35 -17.99 1.84
N ALA A 54 -19.70 -19.07 2.28
CA ALA A 54 -18.86 -19.12 3.48
C ALA A 54 -17.69 -18.12 3.42
N PRO A 55 -17.24 -17.60 4.58
CA PRO A 55 -16.06 -16.74 4.66
C PRO A 55 -14.82 -17.46 4.10
N GLY A 56 -13.97 -16.72 3.37
CA GLY A 56 -12.69 -17.24 2.86
C GLY A 56 -12.72 -17.84 1.45
N GLY A 57 -13.85 -17.86 0.75
CA GLY A 57 -13.94 -18.35 -0.64
C GLY A 57 -13.24 -17.47 -1.70
N GLY A 58 -12.73 -16.30 -1.33
CA GLY A 58 -12.03 -15.38 -2.23
C GLY A 58 -10.52 -15.65 -2.33
N ARG A 59 -9.92 -15.30 -3.48
CA ARG A 59 -8.47 -15.37 -3.67
C ARG A 59 -7.75 -14.37 -2.75
N LYS A 60 -6.71 -14.83 -2.05
CA LYS A 60 -5.85 -13.96 -1.23
C LYS A 60 -5.15 -12.92 -2.12
N PRO A 61 -4.99 -11.66 -1.65
CA PRO A 61 -4.27 -10.65 -2.41
C PRO A 61 -2.80 -11.06 -2.60
N ILE A 62 -2.28 -10.80 -3.80
CA ILE A 62 -0.89 -11.14 -4.18
C ILE A 62 0.10 -10.20 -3.49
N LEU A 63 -0.30 -8.95 -3.25
CA LEU A 63 0.56 -7.91 -2.70
C LEU A 63 0.20 -7.65 -1.23
N SER A 64 1.22 -7.49 -0.39
CA SER A 64 1.04 -7.02 0.99
C SER A 64 0.54 -5.58 1.01
N THR A 65 -0.09 -5.16 2.12
CA THR A 65 -0.55 -3.77 2.27
C THR A 65 0.61 -2.79 2.12
N GLU A 66 1.76 -3.11 2.71
CA GLU A 66 2.99 -2.32 2.59
C GLU A 66 3.50 -2.26 1.15
N GLY A 67 3.57 -3.40 0.46
CA GLY A 67 3.95 -3.44 -0.95
C GLY A 67 3.00 -2.62 -1.83
N GLY A 68 1.70 -2.65 -1.55
CA GLY A 68 0.69 -1.86 -2.25
C GLY A 68 0.85 -0.36 -2.05
N VAL A 69 1.01 0.07 -0.79
CA VAL A 69 1.27 1.48 -0.46
C VAL A 69 2.56 1.96 -1.11
N GLY A 70 3.62 1.17 -0.97
CA GLY A 70 4.92 1.48 -1.52
C GLY A 70 4.94 1.59 -3.05
N LEU A 71 4.34 0.62 -3.74
CA LEU A 71 4.22 0.63 -5.19
C LEU A 71 3.38 1.81 -5.69
N CYS A 72 2.31 2.15 -4.97
CA CYS A 72 1.48 3.31 -5.29
C CYS A 72 2.28 4.62 -5.22
N LEU A 73 2.99 4.86 -4.10
CA LEU A 73 3.83 6.05 -3.95
C LEU A 73 4.94 6.13 -4.98
N PHE A 74 5.56 4.99 -5.31
CA PHE A 74 6.57 4.91 -6.35
C PHE A 74 6.00 5.37 -7.70
N TYR A 75 4.84 4.84 -8.10
CA TYR A 75 4.21 5.23 -9.36
C TYR A 75 3.76 6.70 -9.37
N LEU A 76 3.15 7.18 -8.30
CA LEU A 76 2.74 8.59 -8.18
C LEU A 76 3.93 9.53 -8.37
N ARG A 77 5.11 9.17 -7.85
CA ARG A 77 6.31 10.00 -7.98
C ARG A 77 6.96 9.94 -9.36
N HIS A 78 7.00 8.76 -9.99
CA HIS A 78 7.85 8.54 -11.17
C HIS A 78 7.08 8.51 -12.48
N LEU A 79 5.75 8.40 -12.46
CA LEU A 79 4.94 8.42 -13.68
C LEU A 79 4.27 9.79 -13.89
N PRO A 80 4.62 10.51 -14.97
CA PRO A 80 4.11 11.86 -15.24
C PRO A 80 2.60 11.89 -15.51
N ILE A 81 1.99 10.73 -15.80
CA ILE A 81 0.54 10.61 -15.98
C ILE A 81 -0.20 11.07 -14.71
N PHE A 82 0.32 10.76 -13.51
CA PHE A 82 -0.34 11.19 -12.28
C PHE A 82 -0.23 12.70 -12.04
N GLU A 83 0.89 13.31 -12.42
CA GLU A 83 1.05 14.77 -12.40
C GLU A 83 0.03 15.45 -13.33
N ILE A 84 -0.17 14.92 -14.53
CA ILE A 84 -1.17 15.42 -15.50
C ILE A 84 -2.60 15.28 -14.94
N LEU A 85 -2.87 14.20 -14.21
CA LEU A 85 -4.17 13.97 -13.60
C LEU A 85 -4.42 14.82 -12.33
N GLY A 86 -3.43 15.59 -11.87
CA GLY A 86 -3.52 16.39 -10.65
C GLY A 86 -3.64 15.55 -9.37
N LEU A 87 -3.09 14.33 -9.39
CA LEU A 87 -3.10 13.37 -8.29
C LEU A 87 -1.82 13.42 -7.46
#